data_AF-A0A9C7WHZ5-F1
#
_entry.id   AF-A0A9C7WHZ5-F1
#
_cell.length_a   1.000
_cell.length_b   1.000
_cell.length_c   1.000
_cell.angle_alpha   90.00
_cell.angle_beta   90.00
_cell.angle_gamma   90.00
#
_symmetry.space_group_name_H-M   'P 1'
#
loop_
_entity.id
_entity.type
_entity.pdbx_description
1 polymer ?
#
loop_
_entity_poly.entity_id
_entity_poly.type
_entity_poly.pdbx_seq_one_letter_code
_entity_poly.pdbx_strand_id
1 'polypeptide(L)'
;AAEALGKLRHPKGIDALFKALDSEDIRVQISAIRALGDIGGKEVKERLYRKLLGPFNRLLFPTVVEALSRLNDLRVVVPALEGVRGYRSSVIRLQLLNAACRALGAGDRFYRLLSLNRLELAERLYDILENIRKQLRNLPPEPRAAVSGTLKELEAALEEERYEDMPELALELAEELKGKGETFEVGLEALRTFCQLHREGRSERPEIFSVVCLARLVECSFPSHSLL
;
A
#
# COMPACT_ATOMS: atom_id res chain seq x y z
N ALA A 1 -11.54 -8.83 27.26
CA ALA A 1 -11.65 -7.41 27.66
C ALA A 1 -11.26 -6.46 26.53
N ALA A 2 -10.05 -6.53 25.96
CA ALA A 2 -9.63 -5.65 24.85
C ALA A 2 -10.54 -5.72 23.61
N GLU A 3 -10.96 -6.93 23.20
CA GLU A 3 -11.90 -7.10 22.08
C GLU A 3 -13.28 -6.47 22.37
N ALA A 4 -13.77 -6.61 23.60
CA ALA A 4 -15.03 -6.00 24.03
C ALA A 4 -14.94 -4.47 24.07
N LEU A 5 -13.80 -3.90 24.47
CA LEU A 5 -13.56 -2.44 24.45
C LEU A 5 -13.44 -1.89 23.02
N GLY A 6 -12.82 -2.63 22.10
CA GLY A 6 -12.77 -2.28 20.68
C GLY A 6 -14.18 -2.22 20.05
N LYS A 7 -15.04 -3.19 20.38
CA LYS A 7 -16.45 -3.22 19.92
C LYS A 7 -17.28 -2.05 20.44
N LEU A 8 -16.93 -1.48 21.60
CA LEU A 8 -17.62 -0.32 22.18
C LEU A 8 -17.22 1.01 21.52
N ARG A 9 -16.13 1.04 20.73
CA ARG A 9 -15.58 2.24 20.04
C ARG A 9 -15.51 3.51 20.92
N HIS A 10 -15.43 3.34 22.24
CA HIS A 10 -15.54 4.46 23.15
C HIS A 10 -14.15 5.08 23.37
N PRO A 11 -13.97 6.40 23.13
CA PRO A 11 -12.68 7.08 23.28
C PRO A 11 -12.00 6.90 24.64
N LYS A 12 -12.78 6.68 25.72
CA LYS A 12 -12.27 6.42 27.09
C LYS A 12 -11.50 5.09 27.21
N GLY A 13 -11.57 4.21 26.21
CA GLY A 13 -10.82 2.96 26.17
C GLY A 13 -9.41 3.09 25.60
N ILE A 14 -9.04 4.22 24.98
CA ILE A 14 -7.75 4.39 24.29
C ILE A 14 -6.57 4.19 25.25
N ASP A 15 -6.56 4.86 26.41
CA ASP A 15 -5.47 4.73 27.37
C ASP A 15 -5.36 3.32 27.96
N ALA A 16 -6.50 2.68 28.25
CA ALA A 16 -6.51 1.31 28.75
C ALA A 16 -5.97 0.32 27.70
N LEU A 17 -6.29 0.52 26.41
CA LEU A 17 -5.77 -0.30 25.32
C LEU A 17 -4.27 -0.07 25.09
N PHE A 18 -3.78 1.17 25.20
CA PHE A 18 -2.35 1.42 25.14
C PHE A 18 -1.60 0.80 26.33
N LYS A 19 -2.17 0.84 27.54
CA LYS A 19 -1.62 0.13 28.70
C LYS A 19 -1.59 -1.39 28.49
N ALA A 20 -2.57 -1.95 27.78
CA ALA A 20 -2.59 -3.37 27.44
C ALA A 20 -1.47 -3.79 26.46
N LEU A 21 -0.78 -2.84 25.81
CA LEU A 21 0.40 -3.13 25.00
C LEU A 21 1.64 -3.52 25.84
N ASP A 22 1.60 -3.28 27.15
CA ASP A 22 2.65 -3.66 28.10
C ASP A 22 2.39 -5.03 28.75
N SER A 23 1.31 -5.72 28.35
CA SER A 23 0.97 -7.07 28.80
C SER A 23 2.04 -8.08 28.40
N GLU A 24 2.35 -9.05 29.25
CA GLU A 24 3.25 -10.17 28.90
C GLU A 24 2.63 -11.12 27.85
N ASP A 25 1.29 -11.23 27.79
CA ASP A 25 0.62 -12.04 26.76
C ASP A 25 0.53 -11.30 25.41
N ILE A 26 1.23 -11.82 24.41
CA ILE A 26 1.25 -11.30 23.04
C ILE A 26 -0.15 -11.21 22.40
N ARG A 27 -1.07 -12.11 22.77
CA ARG A 27 -2.45 -12.10 22.24
C ARG A 27 -3.24 -10.92 22.77
N VAL A 28 -2.96 -10.49 24.01
CA VAL A 28 -3.55 -9.27 24.59
C VAL A 28 -3.04 -8.04 23.85
N GLN A 29 -1.74 -7.97 23.58
CA GLN A 29 -1.14 -6.87 22.81
C GLN A 29 -1.73 -6.78 21.40
N ILE A 30 -1.82 -7.90 20.67
CA ILE A 30 -2.43 -7.96 19.33
C ILE A 30 -3.89 -7.51 19.36
N SER A 31 -4.66 -7.98 20.35
CA SER A 31 -6.07 -7.61 20.50
C SER A 31 -6.22 -6.12 20.78
N ALA A 32 -5.33 -5.54 21.58
CA ALA A 32 -5.32 -4.11 21.87
C ALA A 32 -4.97 -3.26 20.64
N ILE A 33 -3.97 -3.65 19.85
CA ILE A 33 -3.61 -2.94 18.60
C ILE A 33 -4.77 -2.96 17.61
N ARG A 34 -5.44 -4.11 17.45
CA ARG A 34 -6.61 -4.24 16.57
C ARG A 34 -7.76 -3.34 17.03
N ALA A 35 -8.08 -3.37 18.32
CA ALA A 35 -9.11 -2.51 18.90
C ALA A 35 -8.78 -1.02 18.73
N LEU A 36 -7.52 -0.63 18.89
CA LEU A 36 -7.06 0.73 18.60
C LEU A 36 -7.27 1.09 17.12
N GLY A 37 -6.90 0.21 16.19
CA GLY A 37 -7.17 0.38 14.76
C GLY A 37 -8.66 0.52 14.43
N ASP A 38 -9.54 -0.14 15.16
CA ASP A 38 -11.00 -0.03 14.99
C ASP A 38 -11.58 1.27 15.58
N ILE A 39 -10.98 1.79 16.65
CA ILE A 39 -11.36 3.07 17.27
C ILE A 39 -10.89 4.24 16.39
N GLY A 40 -9.63 4.20 15.96
CA GLY A 40 -9.01 5.25 15.14
C GLY A 40 -8.92 6.61 15.83
N GLY A 41 -8.89 7.66 15.01
CA GLY A 41 -8.67 9.03 15.46
C GLY A 41 -7.20 9.44 15.48
N LYS A 42 -6.96 10.76 15.49
CA LYS A 42 -5.62 11.36 15.37
C LYS A 42 -4.67 10.89 16.48
N GLU A 43 -5.13 10.83 17.73
CA GLU A 43 -4.31 10.38 18.85
C GLU A 43 -3.83 8.93 18.67
N VAL A 44 -4.73 8.04 18.25
CA VAL A 44 -4.40 6.63 18.02
C VAL A 44 -3.39 6.50 16.89
N LYS A 45 -3.57 7.22 15.76
CA LYS A 45 -2.59 7.25 14.66
C LYS A 45 -1.20 7.64 15.18
N GLU A 46 -1.10 8.76 15.91
CA GLU A 46 0.19 9.24 16.43
C GLU A 46 0.86 8.25 17.39
N ARG A 47 0.08 7.62 18.28
CA ARG A 47 0.64 6.69 19.28
C ARG A 47 1.00 5.33 18.66
N LEU A 48 0.20 4.82 17.72
CA LEU A 48 0.54 3.60 16.98
C LEU A 48 1.75 3.83 16.06
N TYR A 49 1.86 4.98 15.42
CA TYR A 49 3.04 5.32 14.61
C TYR A 49 4.31 5.42 15.47
N ARG A 50 4.22 6.03 16.66
CA ARG A 50 5.32 5.99 17.64
C ARG A 50 5.69 4.56 18.07
N LYS A 51 4.71 3.67 18.24
CA LYS A 51 4.95 2.25 18.53
C LYS A 51 5.67 1.55 17.37
N LEU A 52 5.32 1.87 16.12
CA LEU A 52 5.97 1.35 14.92
C LEU A 52 7.45 1.74 14.84
N LEU A 53 7.77 2.99 15.19
CA LEU A 53 9.15 3.52 15.21
C LEU A 53 9.98 3.07 16.42
N GLY A 54 9.35 2.44 17.41
CA GLY A 54 10.04 1.89 18.58
C GLY A 54 10.86 0.63 18.25
N PRO A 55 11.37 -0.07 19.28
CA PRO A 55 12.11 -1.31 19.09
C PRO A 55 11.34 -2.32 18.23
N PHE A 56 11.98 -2.83 17.18
CA PHE A 56 11.35 -3.72 16.22
C PHE A 56 10.89 -5.02 16.89
N ASN A 57 9.57 -5.19 17.01
CA ASN A 57 8.96 -6.43 17.47
C ASN A 57 8.34 -7.17 16.29
N ARG A 58 9.03 -8.23 15.86
CA ARG A 58 8.63 -9.06 14.71
C ARG A 58 7.24 -9.68 14.82
N LEU A 59 6.74 -9.93 16.03
CA LEU A 59 5.41 -10.53 16.23
C LEU A 59 4.29 -9.49 16.13
N LEU A 60 4.56 -8.27 16.57
CA LEU A 60 3.55 -7.19 16.59
C LEU A 60 3.54 -6.35 15.32
N PHE A 61 4.69 -6.22 14.66
CA PHE A 61 4.88 -5.28 13.56
C PHE A 61 3.80 -5.40 12.46
N PRO A 62 3.44 -6.61 11.93
CA PRO A 62 2.39 -6.70 10.92
C PRO A 62 1.02 -6.24 11.44
N THR A 63 0.76 -6.39 12.74
CA THR A 63 -0.50 -5.96 13.37
C THR A 63 -0.54 -4.44 13.52
N VAL A 64 0.58 -3.79 13.89
CA VAL A 64 0.68 -2.33 13.96
C VAL A 64 0.55 -1.71 12.58
N VAL A 65 1.24 -2.29 11.58
CA VAL A 65 1.15 -1.87 10.17
C VAL A 65 -0.29 -1.97 9.66
N GLU A 66 -0.98 -3.08 9.92
CA GLU A 66 -2.38 -3.26 9.51
C GLU A 66 -3.32 -2.27 10.19
N ALA A 67 -3.12 -1.99 11.48
CA ALA A 67 -3.94 -0.99 12.18
C ALA A 67 -3.76 0.40 11.56
N LEU A 68 -2.52 0.83 11.31
CA LEU A 68 -2.22 2.13 10.69
C LEU A 68 -2.69 2.21 9.23
N SER A 69 -2.61 1.13 8.46
CA SER A 69 -3.08 1.10 7.07
C SER A 69 -4.59 1.23 6.98
N ARG A 70 -5.35 0.57 7.87
CA ARG A 70 -6.81 0.72 7.98
C ARG A 70 -7.23 2.12 8.39
N LEU A 71 -6.35 2.84 9.08
CA LEU A 71 -6.52 4.24 9.44
C LEU A 71 -6.09 5.21 8.32
N ASN A 72 -5.64 4.71 7.17
CA ASN A 72 -5.10 5.50 6.06
C ASN A 72 -3.98 6.45 6.54
N ASP A 73 -3.05 5.95 7.36
CA ASP A 73 -1.86 6.70 7.77
C ASP A 73 -0.75 6.49 6.74
N LEU A 74 -0.55 7.47 5.84
CA LEU A 74 0.44 7.40 4.75
C LEU A 74 1.87 7.14 5.26
N ARG A 75 2.18 7.53 6.49
CA ARG A 75 3.52 7.34 7.08
C ARG A 75 3.89 5.88 7.27
N VAL A 76 2.93 4.95 7.23
CA VAL A 76 3.18 3.50 7.36
C VAL A 76 3.66 2.85 6.06
N VAL A 77 3.49 3.51 4.91
CA VAL A 77 3.73 2.92 3.59
C VAL A 77 5.16 2.42 3.44
N VAL A 78 6.15 3.31 3.59
CA VAL A 78 7.57 2.94 3.44
C VAL A 78 8.02 1.97 4.55
N PRO A 79 7.72 2.20 5.85
CA PRO A 79 8.03 1.22 6.90
C PRO A 79 7.47 -0.18 6.63
N ALA A 80 6.23 -0.29 6.11
CA ALA A 80 5.64 -1.58 5.78
C ALA A 80 6.44 -2.31 4.70
N LEU A 81 6.87 -1.60 3.65
CA LEU A 81 7.70 -2.15 2.58
C LEU A 81 9.08 -2.55 3.09
N GLU A 82 9.77 -1.70 3.84
CA GLU A 82 11.08 -2.04 4.42
C GLU A 82 10.99 -3.26 5.34
N GLY A 83 9.89 -3.36 6.10
CA GLY A 83 9.59 -4.47 6.99
C GLY A 83 9.52 -5.83 6.28
N VAL A 84 9.25 -5.88 4.98
CA VAL A 84 9.23 -7.12 4.17
C VAL A 84 10.54 -7.90 4.32
N ARG A 85 11.68 -7.21 4.41
CA ARG A 85 13.01 -7.83 4.60
C ARG A 85 13.11 -8.66 5.87
N GLY A 86 12.36 -8.27 6.90
CA GLY A 86 12.31 -8.94 8.19
C GLY A 86 11.59 -10.29 8.18
N TYR A 87 10.90 -10.68 7.10
CA TYR A 87 10.07 -11.89 7.06
C TYR A 87 10.44 -12.84 5.93
N ARG A 88 10.42 -14.14 6.23
CA ARG A 88 10.55 -15.23 5.23
C ARG A 88 9.18 -15.70 4.71
N SER A 89 8.13 -15.59 5.52
CA SER A 89 6.78 -16.02 5.15
C SER A 89 6.21 -15.11 4.07
N SER A 90 5.92 -15.67 2.89
CA SER A 90 5.26 -14.95 1.79
C SER A 90 3.90 -14.37 2.18
N VAL A 91 3.16 -15.03 3.08
CA VAL A 91 1.89 -14.52 3.59
C VAL A 91 2.08 -13.19 4.34
N ILE A 92 3.09 -13.09 5.21
CA ILE A 92 3.36 -11.85 5.94
C ILE A 92 3.88 -10.77 4.99
N ARG A 93 4.73 -11.13 4.02
CA ARG A 93 5.21 -10.20 3.00
C ARG A 93 4.05 -9.60 2.20
N LEU A 94 3.14 -10.44 1.69
CA LEU A 94 1.93 -10.01 1.00
C LEU A 94 1.01 -9.14 1.88
N GLN A 95 0.89 -9.46 3.18
CA GLN A 95 0.14 -8.63 4.12
C GLN A 95 0.73 -7.22 4.22
N LEU A 96 2.06 -7.08 4.31
CA LEU A 96 2.73 -5.79 4.38
C LEU A 96 2.60 -5.00 3.07
N LEU A 97 2.74 -5.66 1.91
CA LEU A 97 2.51 -5.03 0.60
C LEU A 97 1.07 -4.52 0.46
N ASN A 98 0.09 -5.35 0.83
CA ASN A 98 -1.32 -4.98 0.83
C ASN A 98 -1.59 -3.78 1.77
N ALA A 99 -0.99 -3.77 2.96
CA ALA A 99 -1.13 -2.67 3.91
C ALA A 99 -0.52 -1.37 3.37
N ALA A 100 0.61 -1.42 2.67
CA ALA A 100 1.18 -0.26 1.99
C ALA A 100 0.22 0.30 0.92
N CYS A 101 -0.33 -0.56 0.06
CA CYS A 101 -1.33 -0.14 -0.94
C CYS A 101 -2.61 0.43 -0.29
N ARG A 102 -3.10 -0.19 0.79
CA ARG A 102 -4.27 0.29 1.53
C ARG A 102 -4.02 1.69 2.09
N ALA A 103 -2.87 1.91 2.75
CA ALA A 103 -2.50 3.19 3.32
C ALA A 103 -2.37 4.30 2.27
N LEU A 104 -1.90 3.98 1.05
CA LEU A 104 -1.91 4.89 -0.11
C LEU A 104 -3.31 5.25 -0.62
N GLY A 105 -4.36 4.59 -0.11
CA GLY A 105 -5.74 4.83 -0.50
C GLY A 105 -6.25 3.90 -1.61
N ALA A 106 -5.55 2.80 -1.92
CA ALA A 106 -6.02 1.82 -2.91
C ALA A 106 -7.16 0.92 -2.39
N GLY A 107 -7.57 1.07 -1.12
CA GLY A 107 -8.59 0.25 -0.48
C GLY A 107 -8.20 -1.24 -0.48
N ASP A 108 -9.16 -2.11 -0.81
CA ASP A 108 -8.94 -3.56 -0.89
C ASP A 108 -8.51 -4.03 -2.30
N ARG A 109 -8.05 -3.13 -3.19
CA ARG A 109 -7.72 -3.47 -4.58
C ARG A 109 -6.63 -4.54 -4.67
N PHE A 110 -5.55 -4.40 -3.90
CA PHE A 110 -4.45 -5.37 -3.89
C PHE A 110 -4.94 -6.77 -3.48
N TYR A 111 -5.66 -6.87 -2.34
CA TYR A 111 -6.20 -8.15 -1.88
C TYR A 111 -7.18 -8.79 -2.87
N ARG A 112 -8.07 -8.00 -3.49
CA ARG A 112 -9.00 -8.51 -4.50
C ARG A 112 -8.27 -9.11 -5.69
N LEU A 113 -7.26 -8.42 -6.23
CA LEU A 113 -6.43 -8.95 -7.32
C LEU A 113 -5.69 -10.23 -6.91
N LEU A 114 -5.16 -10.28 -5.69
CA LEU A 114 -4.46 -11.44 -5.17
C LEU A 114 -5.32 -12.70 -5.14
N SER A 115 -6.64 -12.55 -4.97
CA SER A 115 -7.60 -13.66 -4.88
C SER A 115 -8.08 -14.22 -6.23
N LEU A 116 -7.74 -13.55 -7.34
CA LEU A 116 -8.16 -13.96 -8.69
C LEU A 116 -7.32 -15.11 -9.21
N ASN A 117 -7.90 -15.91 -10.11
CA ASN A 117 -7.14 -16.85 -10.91
C ASN A 117 -6.29 -16.12 -11.97
N ARG A 118 -5.36 -16.82 -12.63
CA ARG A 118 -4.40 -16.19 -13.57
C ARG A 118 -5.07 -15.42 -14.72
N LEU A 119 -6.14 -15.97 -15.30
CA LEU A 119 -6.83 -15.35 -16.43
C LEU A 119 -7.60 -14.11 -15.98
N GLU A 120 -8.38 -14.24 -14.90
CA GLU A 120 -9.12 -13.12 -14.30
C GLU A 120 -8.19 -12.00 -13.83
N LEU A 121 -7.03 -12.36 -13.26
CA LEU A 121 -6.01 -11.39 -12.87
C LEU A 121 -5.50 -10.61 -14.06
N ALA A 122 -5.09 -11.30 -15.14
CA ALA A 122 -4.53 -10.65 -16.32
C ALA A 122 -5.54 -9.68 -16.95
N GLU A 123 -6.79 -10.13 -17.12
CA GLU A 123 -7.90 -9.29 -17.59
C GLU A 123 -8.09 -8.07 -16.67
N ARG A 124 -8.08 -8.27 -15.34
CA ARG A 124 -8.30 -7.18 -14.41
C ARG A 124 -7.14 -6.18 -14.33
N LEU A 125 -5.90 -6.64 -14.49
CA LEU A 125 -4.74 -5.75 -14.58
C LEU A 125 -4.78 -4.96 -15.89
N TYR A 126 -5.16 -5.60 -16.99
CA TYR A 126 -5.35 -4.93 -18.29
C TYR A 126 -6.39 -3.83 -18.19
N ASP A 127 -7.56 -4.09 -17.59
CA ASP A 127 -8.59 -3.07 -17.34
C ASP A 127 -8.03 -1.85 -16.59
N ILE A 128 -7.19 -2.09 -15.58
CA ILE A 128 -6.60 -1.01 -14.77
C ILE A 128 -5.62 -0.19 -15.61
N LEU A 129 -4.73 -0.84 -16.37
CA LEU A 129 -3.80 -0.15 -17.29
C LEU A 129 -4.56 0.63 -18.37
N GLU A 130 -5.63 0.07 -18.91
CA GLU A 130 -6.47 0.73 -19.90
C GLU A 130 -7.11 2.00 -19.33
N ASN A 131 -7.53 1.97 -18.06
CA ASN A 131 -8.06 3.13 -17.35
C ASN A 131 -6.98 4.18 -17.07
N ILE A 132 -5.77 3.77 -16.67
CA ILE A 132 -4.61 4.67 -16.55
C ILE A 132 -4.37 5.36 -17.89
N ARG A 133 -4.29 4.61 -18.99
CA ARG A 133 -4.13 5.14 -20.34
C ARG A 133 -5.20 6.18 -20.66
N LYS A 134 -6.47 5.88 -20.38
CA LYS A 134 -7.60 6.80 -20.59
C LYS A 134 -7.41 8.12 -19.84
N GLN A 135 -6.96 8.08 -18.59
CA GLN A 135 -6.68 9.27 -17.78
C GLN A 135 -5.49 10.08 -18.33
N LEU A 136 -4.41 9.40 -18.71
CA LEU A 136 -3.19 10.02 -19.22
C LEU A 136 -3.37 10.67 -20.61
N ARG A 137 -4.37 10.27 -21.39
CA ARG A 137 -4.68 10.94 -22.68
C ARG A 137 -5.03 12.42 -22.55
N ASN A 138 -5.51 12.84 -21.38
CA ASN A 138 -5.90 14.22 -21.09
C ASN A 138 -4.73 15.10 -20.66
N LEU A 139 -3.51 14.55 -20.55
CA LEU A 139 -2.33 15.33 -20.22
C LEU A 139 -1.92 16.27 -21.37
N PRO A 140 -1.26 17.39 -21.05
CA PRO A 140 -0.61 18.24 -22.06
C PRO A 140 0.35 17.43 -22.96
N PRO A 141 0.61 17.88 -24.20
CA PRO A 141 1.34 17.08 -25.19
C PRO A 141 2.72 16.58 -24.73
N GLU A 142 3.50 17.42 -24.04
CA GLU A 142 4.85 17.09 -23.57
C GLU A 142 4.86 15.98 -22.50
N PRO A 143 4.20 16.10 -21.33
CA PRO A 143 4.15 15.03 -20.34
C PRO A 143 3.44 13.78 -20.87
N ARG A 144 2.46 13.92 -21.76
CA ARG A 144 1.81 12.79 -22.42
C ARG A 144 2.77 12.00 -23.31
N ALA A 145 3.64 12.70 -24.04
CA ALA A 145 4.64 12.06 -24.90
C ALA A 145 5.68 11.29 -24.07
N ALA A 146 6.10 11.83 -22.92
CA ALA A 146 7.02 11.16 -22.01
C ALA A 146 6.45 9.81 -21.54
N VAL A 147 5.26 9.81 -20.93
CA VAL A 147 4.70 8.58 -20.34
C VAL A 147 4.18 7.57 -21.35
N SER A 148 3.94 7.96 -22.61
CA SER A 148 3.30 7.07 -23.59
C SER A 148 4.18 5.90 -24.02
N GLY A 149 5.50 6.06 -24.03
CA GLY A 149 6.43 4.97 -24.36
C GLY A 149 6.42 3.93 -23.24
N THR A 150 6.70 4.39 -22.03
CA THR A 150 6.74 3.58 -20.81
C THR A 150 5.43 2.86 -20.54
N LEU A 151 4.28 3.51 -20.76
CA LEU A 151 2.97 2.87 -20.60
C LEU A 151 2.76 1.72 -21.58
N LYS A 152 3.17 1.87 -22.84
CA LYS A 152 3.06 0.79 -23.84
C LYS A 152 3.95 -0.39 -23.49
N GLU A 153 5.16 -0.12 -22.99
CA GLU A 153 6.06 -1.18 -22.55
C GLU A 153 5.49 -1.91 -21.31
N LEU A 154 4.86 -1.17 -20.39
CA LEU A 154 4.18 -1.77 -19.24
C LEU A 154 2.96 -2.62 -19.66
N GLU A 155 2.18 -2.19 -20.65
CA GLU A 155 1.10 -2.98 -21.26
C GLU A 155 1.66 -4.24 -21.93
N ALA A 156 2.73 -4.13 -22.71
CA ALA A 156 3.39 -5.27 -23.37
C ALA A 156 3.97 -6.27 -22.36
N ALA A 157 4.62 -5.80 -21.29
CA ALA A 157 5.13 -6.66 -20.22
C ALA A 157 4.00 -7.45 -19.53
N LEU A 158 2.82 -6.86 -19.36
CA LEU A 158 1.65 -7.57 -18.85
C LEU A 158 1.16 -8.65 -19.83
N GLU A 159 1.06 -8.32 -21.13
CA GLU A 159 0.59 -9.23 -22.19
C GLU A 159 1.54 -10.42 -22.39
N GLU A 160 2.85 -10.18 -22.30
CA GLU A 160 3.91 -11.18 -22.46
C GLU A 160 4.28 -11.90 -21.15
N GLU A 161 3.60 -11.56 -20.05
CA GLU A 161 3.83 -12.07 -18.70
C GLU A 161 5.26 -11.83 -18.14
N ARG A 162 5.92 -10.76 -18.60
CA ARG A 162 7.21 -10.27 -18.06
C ARG A 162 7.00 -9.47 -16.76
N TYR A 163 6.43 -10.12 -15.76
CA TYR A 163 6.07 -9.48 -14.49
C TYR A 163 7.26 -8.94 -13.70
N GLU A 164 8.45 -9.48 -13.93
CA GLU A 164 9.73 -9.00 -13.42
C GLU A 164 10.10 -7.60 -13.89
N ASP A 165 9.66 -7.17 -15.07
CA ASP A 165 10.00 -5.85 -15.62
C ASP A 165 9.05 -4.75 -15.10
N MET A 166 7.86 -5.15 -14.62
CA MET A 166 6.78 -4.22 -14.27
C MET A 166 7.09 -3.24 -13.13
N PRO A 167 7.87 -3.58 -12.07
CA PRO A 167 8.22 -2.62 -11.02
C PRO A 167 9.03 -1.43 -11.54
N GLU A 168 10.08 -1.71 -12.31
CA GLU A 168 10.94 -0.71 -12.94
C GLU A 168 10.15 0.18 -13.90
N LEU A 169 9.32 -0.42 -14.77
CA LEU A 169 8.47 0.32 -15.71
C LEU A 169 7.43 1.19 -14.99
N ALA A 170 6.82 0.70 -13.91
CA ALA A 170 5.87 1.48 -13.13
C ALA A 170 6.54 2.64 -12.39
N LEU A 171 7.77 2.46 -11.89
CA LEU A 171 8.57 3.53 -11.28
C LEU A 171 8.94 4.59 -12.32
N GLU A 172 9.45 4.18 -13.47
CA GLU A 172 9.81 5.09 -14.57
C GLU A 172 8.59 5.94 -14.98
N LEU A 173 7.44 5.31 -15.21
CA LEU A 173 6.21 6.02 -15.55
C LEU A 173 5.82 7.01 -14.45
N ALA A 174 5.90 6.60 -13.18
CA ALA A 174 5.58 7.47 -12.05
C ALA A 174 6.54 8.68 -11.96
N GLU A 175 7.84 8.52 -12.22
CA GLU A 175 8.80 9.62 -12.23
C GLU A 175 8.53 10.61 -13.37
N GLU A 176 8.14 10.11 -14.54
CA GLU A 176 7.75 10.93 -15.70
C GLU A 176 6.47 11.73 -15.48
N LEU A 177 5.51 11.20 -14.71
CA LEU A 177 4.26 11.90 -14.39
C LEU A 177 4.48 13.19 -13.62
N LYS A 178 5.55 13.28 -12.82
CA LYS A 178 5.87 14.46 -11.98
C LYS A 178 4.66 14.97 -11.18
N GLY A 179 3.85 14.05 -10.67
CA GLY A 179 2.68 14.36 -9.84
C GLY A 179 3.07 15.09 -8.56
N LYS A 180 2.07 15.69 -7.91
CA LYS A 180 2.26 16.51 -6.70
C LYS A 180 1.37 16.02 -5.57
N GLY A 181 1.79 16.31 -4.34
CA GLY A 181 1.01 16.06 -3.13
C GLY A 181 1.49 14.83 -2.38
N GLU A 182 1.15 14.78 -1.09
CA GLU A 182 1.69 13.81 -0.13
C GLU A 182 1.49 12.36 -0.58
N THR A 183 0.29 12.01 -1.07
CA THR A 183 0.03 10.64 -1.57
C THR A 183 0.90 10.28 -2.78
N PHE A 184 1.16 11.24 -3.66
CA PHE A 184 1.98 11.00 -4.83
C PHE A 184 3.44 10.78 -4.44
N GLU A 185 3.99 11.66 -3.59
CA GLU A 185 5.36 11.58 -3.11
C GLU A 185 5.61 10.27 -2.33
N VAL A 186 4.70 9.91 -1.43
CA VAL A 186 4.80 8.65 -0.66
C VAL A 186 4.65 7.43 -1.57
N GLY A 187 3.74 7.46 -2.55
CA GLY A 187 3.57 6.33 -3.48
C GLY A 187 4.73 6.19 -4.47
N LEU A 188 5.37 7.29 -4.87
CA LEU A 188 6.59 7.24 -5.66
C LEU A 188 7.73 6.60 -4.86
N GLU A 189 7.89 6.98 -3.60
CA GLU A 189 8.87 6.35 -2.71
C GLU A 189 8.53 4.88 -2.43
N ALA A 190 7.24 4.53 -2.40
CA ALA A 190 6.78 3.15 -2.30
C ALA A 190 7.25 2.31 -3.50
N LEU A 191 7.12 2.82 -4.73
CA LEU A 191 7.62 2.16 -5.93
C LEU A 191 9.15 1.99 -5.88
N ARG A 192 9.90 3.03 -5.51
CA ARG A 192 11.37 2.93 -5.36
C ARG A 192 11.80 1.85 -4.38
N THR A 193 11.16 1.84 -3.20
CA THR A 193 11.41 0.84 -2.16
C THR A 193 11.06 -0.56 -2.67
N PHE A 194 9.96 -0.69 -3.41
CA PHE A 194 9.55 -1.97 -3.98
C PHE A 194 10.48 -2.48 -5.08
N CYS A 195 10.99 -1.64 -5.98
CA CYS A 195 12.02 -2.04 -6.96
C CYS A 195 13.30 -2.53 -6.26
N GLN A 196 13.69 -1.90 -5.14
CA GLN A 196 14.82 -2.40 -4.35
C GLN A 196 14.54 -3.80 -3.78
N LEU A 197 13.35 -4.02 -3.21
CA LEU A 197 12.94 -5.35 -2.73
C LEU A 197 12.87 -6.38 -3.86
N HIS A 198 12.45 -5.97 -5.06
CA HIS A 198 12.38 -6.81 -6.25
C HIS A 198 13.78 -7.30 -6.64
N ARG A 199 14.76 -6.39 -6.76
CA ARG A 199 16.17 -6.72 -7.02
C ARG A 199 16.81 -7.61 -5.95
N GLU A 200 16.32 -7.54 -4.71
CA GLU A 200 16.74 -8.43 -3.61
C GLU A 200 16.05 -9.81 -3.64
N GLY A 201 15.18 -10.09 -4.61
CA GLY A 201 14.40 -11.33 -4.70
C GLY A 201 13.31 -11.45 -3.62
N ARG A 202 12.83 -10.32 -3.11
CA ARG A 202 11.87 -10.23 -2.00
C ARG A 202 10.50 -9.68 -2.39
N SER A 203 10.28 -9.37 -3.66
CA SER A 203 8.96 -9.00 -4.19
C SER A 203 8.03 -10.20 -4.28
N GLU A 204 6.79 -10.04 -3.84
CA GLU A 204 5.71 -10.98 -4.08
C GLU A 204 4.70 -10.29 -4.99
N ARG A 205 4.26 -10.96 -6.07
CA ARG A 205 3.26 -10.42 -7.03
C ARG A 205 3.63 -9.02 -7.55
N PRO A 206 4.80 -8.86 -8.21
CA PRO A 206 5.26 -7.56 -8.71
C PRO A 206 4.24 -6.88 -9.63
N GLU A 207 3.53 -7.66 -10.46
CA GLU A 207 2.47 -7.17 -11.34
C GLU A 207 1.33 -6.48 -10.58
N ILE A 208 0.93 -7.03 -9.43
CA ILE A 208 -0.15 -6.45 -8.62
C ILE A 208 0.31 -5.17 -7.95
N PHE A 209 1.47 -5.20 -7.27
CA PHE A 209 1.93 -4.04 -6.50
C PHE A 209 2.14 -2.84 -7.42
N SER A 210 2.83 -3.05 -8.55
CA SER A 210 3.15 -2.02 -9.53
C SER A 210 1.89 -1.38 -10.10
N VAL A 211 0.95 -2.18 -10.60
CA VAL A 211 -0.30 -1.66 -11.21
C VAL A 211 -1.19 -0.97 -10.18
N VAL A 212 -1.29 -1.51 -8.96
CA VAL A 212 -2.10 -0.89 -7.89
C VAL A 212 -1.53 0.44 -7.45
N CYS A 213 -0.21 0.51 -7.22
CA CYS A 213 0.46 1.73 -6.79
C CYS A 213 0.39 2.79 -7.90
N LEU A 214 0.70 2.41 -9.14
CA LEU A 214 0.66 3.31 -10.28
C LEU A 214 -0.74 3.88 -10.52
N ALA A 215 -1.78 3.04 -10.49
CA ALA A 215 -3.16 3.50 -10.62
C ALA A 215 -3.50 4.54 -9.54
N ARG A 216 -3.06 4.32 -8.29
CA ARG A 216 -3.30 5.26 -7.20
C ARG A 216 -2.59 6.60 -7.41
N LEU A 217 -1.35 6.57 -7.92
CA LEU A 217 -0.56 7.77 -8.25
C LEU A 217 -1.21 8.59 -9.38
N VAL A 218 -1.75 7.92 -10.40
CA VAL A 218 -2.46 8.58 -11.50
C VAL A 218 -3.77 9.18 -10.99
N GLU A 219 -4.56 8.42 -10.21
CA GLU A 219 -5.83 8.87 -9.63
C GLU A 219 -5.68 10.09 -8.71
N CYS A 220 -4.60 10.18 -7.92
CA CYS A 220 -4.37 11.35 -7.05
C CYS A 220 -3.85 12.57 -7.81
N SER A 221 -3.14 12.36 -8.92
CA SER A 221 -2.61 13.43 -9.76
C SER A 221 -3.66 14.01 -10.71
N PHE A 222 -4.59 13.17 -11.16
CA PHE A 222 -5.62 13.52 -12.14
C PHE A 222 -6.99 13.02 -11.66
N PRO A 223 -7.53 13.57 -10.54
CA PRO A 223 -8.85 13.21 -10.07
C PRO A 223 -9.86 13.46 -11.19
N SER A 224 -10.82 12.54 -11.36
CA SER A 224 -11.76 12.53 -12.50
C SER A 224 -12.79 13.69 -12.50
N HIS A 225 -12.48 14.84 -11.88
CA HIS A 225 -13.31 16.04 -11.87
C HIS A 225 -12.47 17.33 -11.97
N SER A 226 -12.16 17.71 -13.21
CA SER A 226 -12.18 19.10 -13.68
C SER A 226 -12.94 19.18 -15.02
N LEU A 227 -14.10 18.52 -15.06
CA LEU A 227 -15.16 18.72 -16.04
C LEU A 227 -16.49 18.84 -15.27
N LEU A 228 -16.64 19.95 -14.55
CA LEU A 228 -17.91 20.61 -14.24
C LEU A 228 -17.65 22.12 -14.27
#